data_AF-A0A813DST9-F1
#
_entry.id   AF-A0A813DST9-F1
#
_cell.length_a   1.000
_cell.length_b   1.000
_cell.length_c   1.000
_cell.angle_alpha   90.00
_cell.angle_beta   90.00
_cell.angle_gamma   90.00
#
_symmetry.space_group_name_H-M   'P 1'
#
loop_
_entity.id
_entity.type
_entity.pdbx_description
1 polymer ?
#
loop_
_entity_poly.entity_id
_entity_poly.type
_entity_poly.pdbx_seq_one_letter_code
_entity_poly.pdbx_strand_id
1 'polypeptide(L)'
;ACLIFLLAMALSSVLRLGSLRLSGAVAPSAARTVGFAAGLQGQRRLYHEAVHDHFNNPRNVGVLDKNDSGVGTALVGKASCGDVIKLQVQVKDGIIQAAKFKTFGCGSAIASSSLATEMIIGQG
;
A
#
# COMPACT_ATOMS: atom_id res chain seq x y z
N ALA A 1 1.65 -8.42 -4.58
CA ALA A 1 0.65 -8.46 -3.48
C ALA A 1 0.39 -7.07 -2.90
N CYS A 2 1.40 -6.29 -2.47
CA CYS A 2 1.19 -4.96 -1.84
C CYS A 2 0.57 -3.89 -2.78
N LEU A 3 1.05 -3.76 -4.02
CA LEU A 3 0.59 -2.73 -4.97
C LEU A 3 -0.90 -2.87 -5.37
N ILE A 4 -1.37 -4.11 -5.55
CA ILE A 4 -2.77 -4.41 -5.91
C ILE A 4 -3.70 -4.07 -4.75
N PHE A 5 -3.29 -4.33 -3.50
CA PHE A 5 -4.07 -3.93 -2.32
C PHE A 5 -4.11 -2.40 -2.14
N LEU A 6 -3.01 -1.69 -2.41
CA LEU A 6 -2.97 -0.22 -2.34
C LEU A 6 -3.88 0.43 -3.39
N LEU A 7 -3.81 0.00 -4.65
CA LEU A 7 -4.67 0.50 -5.73
C LEU A 7 -6.13 0.13 -5.49
N ALA A 8 -6.43 -1.13 -5.15
CA ALA A 8 -7.80 -1.58 -4.89
C ALA A 8 -8.44 -0.85 -3.70
N MET A 9 -7.68 -0.55 -2.63
CA MET A 9 -8.20 0.19 -1.47
C MET A 9 -8.31 1.71 -1.71
N ALA A 10 -7.39 2.32 -2.47
CA ALA A 10 -7.51 3.70 -2.89
C ALA A 10 -8.79 3.91 -3.74
N LEU A 11 -9.03 3.01 -4.70
CA LEU A 11 -10.25 3.01 -5.53
C LEU A 11 -11.53 2.71 -4.72
N SER A 12 -11.45 1.79 -3.74
CA SER A 12 -12.59 1.47 -2.87
C SER A 12 -12.99 2.59 -1.92
N SER A 13 -12.06 3.49 -1.58
CA SER A 13 -12.30 4.63 -0.70
C SER A 13 -13.05 5.76 -1.41
N VAL A 14 -12.88 5.87 -2.73
CA VAL A 14 -13.63 6.82 -3.58
C VAL A 14 -15.03 6.29 -3.93
N LEU A 15 -15.20 4.96 -4.02
CA LEU A 15 -16.49 4.34 -4.36
C LEU A 15 -17.42 4.02 -3.18
N ARG A 16 -17.03 4.27 -1.92
CA ARG A 16 -17.82 3.90 -0.73
C ARG A 16 -18.73 5.00 -0.16
N LEU A 17 -19.28 5.86 -1.02
CA LEU A 17 -20.60 6.47 -0.79
C LEU A 17 -21.65 5.69 -1.61
N GLY A 18 -21.91 4.44 -1.23
CA GLY A 18 -22.82 3.60 -1.98
C GLY A 18 -22.93 2.17 -1.45
N SER A 19 -23.81 2.01 -0.46
CA SER A 19 -24.59 0.80 -0.19
C SER A 19 -23.92 -0.57 0.04
N LEU A 20 -24.25 -1.11 1.23
CA LEU A 20 -24.76 -2.46 1.49
C LEU A 20 -23.82 -3.53 2.06
N ARG A 21 -24.50 -4.49 2.70
CA ARG A 21 -24.22 -5.24 3.92
C ARG A 21 -23.67 -6.66 3.68
N LEU A 22 -23.06 -7.18 4.74
CA LEU A 22 -22.92 -8.58 5.22
C LEU A 22 -22.73 -9.74 4.22
N SER A 23 -21.68 -10.54 4.43
CA SER A 23 -21.79 -11.86 5.11
C SER A 23 -20.48 -12.64 5.04
N GLY A 24 -20.21 -13.44 6.07
CA GLY A 24 -18.97 -14.18 6.26
C GLY A 24 -18.86 -15.47 5.45
N ALA A 25 -17.64 -16.00 5.41
CA ALA A 25 -17.36 -17.41 5.16
C ALA A 25 -16.01 -17.77 5.80
N VAL A 26 -16.07 -18.75 6.71
CA VAL A 26 -14.94 -19.46 7.32
C VAL A 26 -14.69 -20.71 6.49
N ALA A 27 -13.43 -21.06 6.21
CA ALA A 27 -13.03 -22.43 5.85
C ALA A 27 -11.54 -22.69 6.19
N PRO A 28 -11.14 -23.94 6.45
CA PRO A 28 -10.10 -24.25 7.44
C PRO A 28 -8.73 -24.71 6.89
N SER A 29 -7.85 -24.97 7.86
CA SER A 29 -6.48 -25.47 7.89
C SER A 29 -6.17 -26.73 7.07
N ALA A 30 -4.98 -26.76 6.45
CA ALA A 30 -4.19 -27.97 6.24
C ALA A 30 -2.70 -27.60 6.08
N ALA A 31 -1.91 -27.86 7.11
CA ALA A 31 -0.46 -27.81 7.07
C ALA A 31 0.09 -29.01 6.29
N ARG A 32 0.92 -28.76 5.27
CA ARG A 32 1.81 -29.76 4.67
C ARG A 32 3.25 -29.30 4.81
N THR A 33 3.98 -30.00 5.67
CA THR A 33 5.43 -29.88 5.85
C THR A 33 6.13 -30.42 4.61
N VAL A 34 6.69 -29.53 3.78
CA VAL A 34 7.70 -29.90 2.79
C VAL A 34 9.02 -29.33 3.28
N GLY A 35 9.86 -30.20 3.85
CA GLY A 35 11.23 -29.86 4.16
C GLY A 35 11.99 -29.65 2.86
N PHE A 36 12.33 -28.40 2.55
CA PHE A 36 13.28 -28.06 1.50
C PHE A 36 14.60 -27.71 2.17
N ALA A 37 15.57 -28.63 2.08
CA ALA A 37 16.94 -28.37 2.45
C ALA A 37 17.46 -27.22 1.57
N ALA A 38 17.65 -26.05 2.19
CA ALA A 38 18.12 -24.85 1.55
C ALA A 38 19.60 -24.99 1.21
N GLY A 39 19.90 -25.26 -0.06
CA GLY A 39 21.13 -24.78 -0.66
C GLY A 39 21.10 -23.25 -0.62
N LEU A 40 21.82 -22.66 0.33
CA LEU A 40 22.09 -21.22 0.42
C LEU A 40 23.07 -20.81 -0.70
N GLN A 41 22.65 -20.95 -1.96
CA GLN A 41 23.17 -20.09 -3.00
C GLN A 41 22.32 -18.83 -2.97
N GLY A 42 22.94 -17.72 -2.58
CA GLY A 42 22.33 -16.40 -2.52
C GLY A 42 21.67 -16.07 -3.85
N GLN A 43 20.37 -16.32 -3.92
CA GLN A 43 19.51 -15.85 -4.99
C GLN A 43 19.47 -14.34 -4.87
N ARG A 44 20.40 -13.65 -5.56
CA ARG A 44 20.31 -12.22 -5.82
C ARG A 44 19.02 -12.03 -6.60
N ARG A 45 17.95 -11.71 -5.88
CA ARG A 45 16.66 -11.37 -6.47
C ARG A 45 16.89 -10.10 -7.25
N LEU A 46 17.02 -10.23 -8.57
CA LEU A 46 17.11 -9.08 -9.47
C LEU A 46 15.74 -8.42 -9.47
N TYR A 47 15.56 -7.42 -8.62
CA TYR A 47 14.42 -6.51 -8.73
C TYR A 47 14.73 -5.49 -9.82
N HIS A 48 13.67 -5.02 -10.49
CA HIS A 48 13.82 -3.94 -11.47
C HIS A 48 14.45 -2.71 -10.79
N GLU A 49 15.29 -1.97 -11.51
CA GLU A 49 15.99 -0.78 -10.98
C GLU A 49 15.04 0.22 -10.31
N ALA A 50 13.83 0.42 -10.87
CA ALA A 50 12.80 1.25 -10.30
C ALA A 50 12.40 0.82 -8.87
N VAL A 51 12.29 -0.49 -8.60
CA VAL A 51 11.97 -0.98 -7.25
C VAL A 51 13.08 -0.64 -6.27
N HIS A 52 14.34 -0.77 -6.71
CA HIS A 52 15.50 -0.40 -5.88
C HIS A 52 15.54 1.11 -5.62
N ASP A 53 15.30 1.93 -6.63
CA ASP A 53 15.28 3.38 -6.51
C ASP A 53 14.17 3.86 -5.57
N HIS A 54 12.94 3.36 -5.73
CA HIS A 54 11.83 3.70 -4.84
C HIS A 54 12.00 3.17 -3.41
N PHE A 55 12.80 2.12 -3.21
CA PHE A 55 13.13 1.65 -1.88
C PHE A 55 14.20 2.51 -1.21
N ASN A 56 15.28 2.85 -1.92
CA ASN A 56 16.40 3.62 -1.38
C ASN A 56 16.11 5.12 -1.29
N ASN A 57 15.32 5.64 -2.22
CA ASN A 57 14.89 7.03 -2.30
C ASN A 57 13.36 7.12 -2.47
N PRO A 58 12.60 6.80 -1.41
CA PRO A 58 11.15 6.85 -1.46
C PRO A 58 10.67 8.30 -1.58
N ARG A 59 9.85 8.58 -2.59
CA ARG A 59 9.18 9.88 -2.78
C ARG A 59 7.95 10.01 -1.88
N ASN A 60 7.56 11.25 -1.62
CA ASN A 60 6.31 11.59 -0.92
C ASN A 60 6.15 10.97 0.48
N VAL A 61 7.26 10.66 1.16
CA VAL A 61 7.22 10.22 2.55
C VAL A 61 6.83 11.39 3.45
N GLY A 62 5.84 11.19 4.31
CA GLY A 62 5.44 12.20 5.28
C GLY A 62 3.96 12.16 5.64
N VAL A 63 3.49 13.28 6.17
CA VAL A 63 2.09 13.48 6.54
C VAL A 63 1.59 14.82 6.00
N LEU A 64 0.29 14.88 5.74
CA LEU A 64 -0.45 16.10 5.43
C LEU A 64 -1.18 16.57 6.69
N ASP A 65 -1.58 17.85 6.69
CA ASP A 65 -2.42 18.39 7.75
C ASP A 65 -3.77 17.65 7.78
N LYS A 66 -4.17 17.19 8.96
CA LYS A 66 -5.43 16.47 9.15
C LYS A 66 -6.62 17.42 9.30
N ASN A 67 -6.36 18.69 9.57
CA ASN A 67 -7.41 19.69 9.77
C ASN A 67 -7.89 20.31 8.45
N ASP A 68 -7.16 20.07 7.35
CA ASP A 68 -7.56 20.48 6.02
C ASP A 68 -8.72 19.60 5.52
N SER A 69 -9.84 20.23 5.15
CA SER A 69 -11.04 19.56 4.66
C SER A 69 -10.83 18.83 3.33
N GLY A 70 -9.82 19.22 2.56
CA GLY A 70 -9.41 18.53 1.33
C GLY A 70 -8.58 17.27 1.59
N VAL A 71 -8.17 16.99 2.83
CA VAL A 71 -7.27 15.86 3.14
C VAL A 71 -8.03 14.63 3.62
N GLY A 72 -8.01 13.58 2.80
CA GLY A 72 -8.42 12.23 3.17
C GLY A 72 -7.27 11.45 3.80
N THR A 73 -7.54 10.67 4.85
CA THR A 73 -6.55 9.78 5.49
C THR A 73 -7.08 8.35 5.55
N ALA A 74 -6.27 7.39 5.10
CA ALA A 74 -6.56 5.96 5.21
C ALA A 74 -5.42 5.24 5.95
N LEU A 75 -5.79 4.36 6.88
CA LEU A 75 -4.89 3.36 7.44
C LEU A 75 -5.17 2.02 6.76
N VAL A 76 -4.14 1.44 6.16
CA VAL A 76 -4.19 0.25 5.32
C VAL A 76 -3.28 -0.82 5.90
N GLY A 77 -3.76 -2.06 5.94
CA GLY A 77 -3.01 -3.22 6.44
C GLY A 77 -3.50 -3.74 7.79
N LYS A 78 -2.80 -4.77 8.30
CA LYS A 78 -3.07 -5.39 9.60
C LYS A 78 -1.75 -5.57 10.32
N ALA A 79 -1.68 -5.16 11.59
CA ALA A 79 -0.48 -5.25 12.41
C ALA A 79 0.08 -6.69 12.49
N SER A 80 -0.79 -7.70 12.48
CA SER A 80 -0.40 -9.12 12.50
C SER A 80 0.43 -9.56 11.28
N CYS A 81 0.35 -8.83 10.17
CA CYS A 81 1.05 -9.15 8.92
C CYS A 81 2.36 -8.37 8.76
N GLY A 82 2.70 -7.48 9.70
CA GLY A 82 3.93 -6.69 9.68
C GLY A 82 3.91 -5.48 8.74
N ASP A 83 2.88 -5.32 7.90
CA ASP A 83 2.73 -4.19 6.99
C ASP A 83 1.52 -3.32 7.39
N VAL A 84 1.80 -2.08 7.80
CA VAL A 84 0.80 -1.04 8.09
C VAL A 84 1.21 0.25 7.38
N ILE A 85 0.28 0.83 6.63
CA ILE A 85 0.51 2.03 5.82
C ILE A 85 -0.53 3.08 6.21
N LYS A 86 -0.07 4.29 6.52
CA LYS A 86 -0.89 5.49 6.58
C LYS A 86 -0.72 6.24 5.27
N LEU A 87 -1.77 6.28 4.45
CA LEU A 87 -1.84 7.05 3.21
C LEU A 87 -2.70 8.29 3.44
N GLN A 88 -2.24 9.44 2.96
CA GLN A 88 -2.99 10.70 3.00
C GLN A 88 -3.00 11.30 1.60
N VAL A 89 -4.17 11.78 1.16
CA VAL A 89 -4.36 12.44 -0.14
C VAL A 89 -5.06 13.77 0.06
N GLN A 90 -4.63 14.80 -0.66
CA GLN A 90 -5.30 16.09 -0.72
C GLN A 90 -6.01 16.19 -2.07
N VAL A 91 -7.33 16.38 -2.05
CA VAL A 91 -8.17 16.49 -3.24
C VAL A 91 -8.70 17.91 -3.35
N LYS A 92 -8.62 18.48 -4.55
CA LYS A 92 -9.20 19.77 -4.87
C LYS A 92 -9.83 19.70 -6.25
N ASP A 93 -11.08 20.12 -6.37
CA ASP A 93 -11.84 20.14 -7.63
C ASP A 93 -11.87 18.76 -8.33
N GLY A 94 -11.94 17.68 -7.54
CA GLY A 94 -11.91 16.30 -8.03
C GLY A 94 -10.52 15.74 -8.35
N ILE A 95 -9.47 16.57 -8.32
CA ILE A 95 -8.10 16.17 -8.68
C ILE A 95 -7.26 15.97 -7.43
N ILE A 96 -6.46 14.91 -7.39
CA ILE A 96 -5.48 14.65 -6.33
C ILE A 96 -4.27 15.56 -6.50
N GLN A 97 -4.15 16.58 -5.65
CA GLN A 97 -3.04 17.55 -5.71
C GLN A 97 -1.79 17.07 -5.00
N ALA A 98 -1.96 16.28 -3.94
CA ALA A 98 -0.86 15.72 -3.18
C ALA A 98 -1.24 14.36 -2.61
N ALA A 99 -0.27 13.45 -2.56
CA ALA A 99 -0.36 12.21 -1.83
C ALA A 99 0.90 12.06 -0.97
N LYS A 100 0.75 11.61 0.27
CA LYS A 100 1.87 11.27 1.16
C LYS A 100 1.61 9.99 1.91
N PHE A 101 2.69 9.27 2.24
CA PHE A 101 2.58 8.04 3.03
C PHE A 101 3.57 7.97 4.19
N LYS A 102 3.20 7.18 5.20
CA LYS A 102 4.11 6.57 6.18
C LYS A 102 3.80 5.10 6.25
N THR A 103 4.81 4.25 6.31
CA THR A 103 4.62 2.80 6.43
C THR A 103 5.58 2.20 7.43
N PHE A 104 5.10 1.19 8.14
CA PHE A 104 5.91 0.18 8.78
C PHE A 104 5.69 -1.11 7.98
N GLY A 105 6.73 -1.64 7.34
CA GLY A 105 6.58 -2.80 6.48
C GLY A 105 7.86 -3.20 5.78
N CYS A 106 7.79 -4.27 5.00
CA CYS A 106 8.91 -4.75 4.21
C CYS A 106 9.31 -3.76 3.11
N GLY A 107 10.54 -3.87 2.59
CA GLY A 107 11.04 -2.96 1.55
C GLY A 107 10.17 -2.91 0.29
N SER A 108 9.45 -4.00 -0.02
CA SER A 108 8.50 -4.01 -1.12
C SER A 108 7.27 -3.13 -0.87
N ALA A 109 6.83 -2.98 0.39
CA ALA A 109 5.75 -2.07 0.78
C ALA A 109 6.19 -0.60 0.67
N ILE A 110 7.44 -0.29 1.04
CA ILE A 110 8.01 1.05 0.89
C ILE A 110 8.08 1.44 -0.58
N ALA A 111 8.70 0.59 -1.42
CA ALA A 111 8.83 0.87 -2.85
C ALA A 111 7.46 1.01 -3.55
N SER A 112 6.52 0.11 -3.22
CA SER A 112 5.16 0.13 -3.78
C SER A 112 4.41 1.40 -3.39
N SER A 113 4.51 1.82 -2.13
CA SER A 113 3.84 3.03 -1.64
C SER A 113 4.41 4.29 -2.30
N SER A 114 5.74 4.36 -2.45
CA SER A 114 6.39 5.49 -3.10
C SER A 114 5.99 5.62 -4.57
N LEU A 115 6.00 4.52 -5.32
CA LEU A 115 5.57 4.55 -6.73
C LEU A 115 4.08 4.90 -6.84
N ALA A 116 3.24 4.30 -5.98
CA ALA A 116 1.81 4.57 -5.97
C ALA A 116 1.49 6.05 -5.75
N THR A 117 2.17 6.71 -4.80
CA THR A 117 1.93 8.14 -4.55
C THR A 117 2.33 9.03 -5.72
N GLU A 118 3.38 8.71 -6.47
CA GLU A 118 3.73 9.46 -7.68
C GLU A 118 2.67 9.28 -8.78
N MET A 119 2.17 8.06 -8.98
CA MET A 119 1.22 7.76 -10.06
C MET A 119 -0.17 8.38 -9.86
N ILE A 120 -0.64 8.49 -8.62
CA ILE A 120 -2.00 8.96 -8.32
C ILE A 120 -2.13 10.49 -8.25
N ILE A 121 -1.02 11.21 -8.07
CA ILE A 121 -1.04 12.68 -8.09
C ILE A 121 -1.39 13.14 -9.51
N GLY A 122 -2.34 14.07 -9.62
CA GLY A 122 -2.88 14.55 -10.89
C GLY A 122 -4.03 13.73 -11.46
N GLN A 123 -4.41 12.60 -10.83
CA GLN A 123 -5.60 11.82 -11.21
C GLN A 123 -6.87 12.40 -10.58
N GLY A 124 -8.02 12.24 -11.24
CA GLY A 124 -9.34 12.69 -10.78
C GLY A 124 -10.49 11.88 -11.38
#